data_AF-A0A350DGP6-F1
#
_entry.id   AF-A0A350DGP6-F1
#
_cell.length_a   1.000
_cell.length_b   1.000
_cell.length_c   1.000
_cell.angle_alpha   90.00
_cell.angle_beta   90.00
_cell.angle_gamma   90.00
#
_symmetry.space_group_name_H-M   'P 1'
#
loop_
_entity.id
_entity.type
_entity.pdbx_description
1 polymer ?
#
loop_
_entity_poly.entity_id
_entity_poly.type
_entity_poly.pdbx_seq_one_letter_code
_entity_poly.pdbx_strand_id
1 'polypeptide(L)'
;PALKAFGEKWAHDPLVMDQWFTIQVSRPQPDVLERVKYLMQHPAFSIKNPNKVRALVGAFAQNRVNFHRLDGKGYALLADVVIELNRLNPEIAARLITPLTRWQRFD
;
A
#
# COMPACT_ATOMS: atom_id res chain seq x y z
N PRO A 1 -7.89 15.94 -12.16
CA PRO A 1 -8.21 14.72 -12.96
C PRO A 1 -9.17 13.77 -12.19
N ALA A 2 -9.89 12.90 -12.90
CA ALA A 2 -11.08 12.17 -12.42
C ALA A 2 -10.92 11.45 -11.06
N LEU A 3 -9.77 10.80 -10.80
CA LEU A 3 -9.52 10.13 -9.51
C LEU A 3 -9.47 11.10 -8.32
N LYS A 4 -8.95 12.31 -8.49
CA LYS A 4 -8.93 13.32 -7.42
C LYS A 4 -10.35 13.76 -7.07
N ALA A 5 -11.16 14.10 -8.08
CA ALA A 5 -12.55 14.49 -7.90
C ALA A 5 -13.39 13.36 -7.29
N PHE A 6 -13.14 12.10 -7.68
CA PHE A 6 -13.78 10.94 -7.07
C PHE A 6 -13.41 10.82 -5.58
N GLY A 7 -12.13 10.92 -5.24
CA GLY A 7 -11.67 10.86 -3.84
C GLY A 7 -12.24 11.98 -2.98
N GLU A 8 -12.35 13.19 -3.53
CA GLU A 8 -12.98 14.34 -2.84
C GLU A 8 -14.49 14.10 -2.62
N LYS A 9 -15.20 13.64 -3.65
CA LYS A 9 -16.64 13.34 -3.57
C LYS A 9 -16.97 12.28 -2.53
N TRP A 10 -16.15 11.23 -2.45
CA TRP A 10 -16.40 10.07 -1.60
C TRP A 10 -15.55 10.02 -0.33
N ALA A 11 -14.90 11.13 0.04
CA ALA A 11 -14.02 11.20 1.21
C ALA A 11 -14.69 10.78 2.54
N HIS A 12 -16.02 10.91 2.61
CA HIS A 12 -16.84 10.55 3.77
C HIS A 12 -17.16 9.06 3.86
N ASP A 13 -17.00 8.28 2.78
CA ASP A 13 -17.29 6.85 2.74
C ASP A 13 -15.97 6.05 2.86
N PRO A 14 -15.71 5.42 4.03
CA PRO A 14 -14.44 4.73 4.25
C PRO A 14 -14.23 3.54 3.31
N LEU A 15 -15.28 2.83 2.93
CA LEU A 15 -15.18 1.64 2.07
C LEU A 15 -14.89 2.03 0.62
N VAL A 16 -15.55 3.07 0.13
CA VAL A 16 -15.25 3.61 -1.20
C VAL A 16 -13.82 4.15 -1.25
N MET A 17 -13.35 4.78 -0.17
CA MET A 17 -11.96 5.23 -0.10
C MET A 17 -10.94 4.08 -0.09
N ASP A 18 -11.28 2.90 0.48
CA ASP A 18 -10.41 1.72 0.39
C ASP A 18 -10.26 1.23 -1.07
N GLN A 19 -11.36 1.16 -1.81
CA GLN A 19 -11.34 0.82 -3.23
C GLN A 19 -10.57 1.86 -4.05
N TRP A 20 -10.76 3.15 -3.72
CA TRP A 20 -10.05 4.25 -4.35
C TRP A 20 -8.53 4.14 -4.14
N PHE A 21 -8.05 3.82 -2.93
CA PHE A 21 -6.63 3.56 -2.71
C PHE A 21 -6.13 2.37 -3.54
N THR A 22 -6.85 1.25 -3.49
CA THR A 22 -6.47 -0.01 -4.16
C THR A 22 -6.26 0.19 -5.67
N ILE A 23 -7.25 0.76 -6.37
CA ILE A 23 -7.21 0.94 -7.83
C ILE A 23 -5.97 1.72 -8.29
N GLN A 24 -5.53 2.69 -7.50
CA GLN A 24 -4.41 3.57 -7.85
C GLN A 24 -3.05 2.87 -7.77
N VAL A 25 -2.94 1.81 -6.97
CA VAL A 25 -1.66 1.13 -6.70
C VAL A 25 -1.60 -0.30 -7.26
N SER A 26 -2.72 -0.83 -7.76
CA SER A 26 -2.76 -2.12 -8.49
C SER A 26 -2.36 -2.01 -9.96
N ARG A 27 -2.29 -0.80 -10.52
CA ARG A 27 -1.97 -0.53 -11.92
C ARG A 27 -0.48 -0.80 -12.23
N PRO A 28 -0.06 -1.23 -13.44
CA PRO A 28 1.32 -1.67 -13.70
C PRO A 28 2.32 -0.53 -13.97
N GLN A 29 1.91 0.74 -13.94
CA GLN A 29 2.75 1.86 -14.35
C GLN A 29 3.93 2.12 -13.40
N PRO A 30 5.05 2.67 -13.90
CA PRO A 30 6.29 2.77 -13.14
C PRO A 30 6.25 3.77 -11.98
N ASP A 31 5.25 4.67 -11.93
CA ASP A 31 5.07 5.72 -10.91
C ASP A 31 4.33 5.25 -9.66
N VAL A 32 4.00 3.95 -9.57
CA VAL A 32 3.15 3.43 -8.49
C VAL A 32 3.82 3.51 -7.12
N LEU A 33 5.14 3.35 -7.03
CA LEU A 33 5.83 3.46 -5.75
C LEU A 33 5.70 4.88 -5.17
N GLU A 34 5.89 5.88 -6.01
CA GLU A 34 5.71 7.30 -5.70
C GLU A 34 4.25 7.59 -5.37
N ARG A 35 3.31 6.95 -6.10
CA ARG A 35 1.88 7.03 -5.83
C ARG A 35 1.52 6.48 -4.44
N VAL A 36 2.10 5.35 -4.03
CA VAL A 36 1.87 4.78 -2.69
C VAL A 36 2.35 5.76 -1.62
N LYS A 37 3.58 6.27 -1.75
CA LYS A 37 4.15 7.24 -0.81
C LYS A 37 3.30 8.51 -0.71
N TYR A 38 2.81 9.01 -1.84
CA TYR A 38 1.89 10.14 -1.88
C TYR A 38 0.56 9.82 -1.15
N LEU A 39 -0.03 8.66 -1.41
CA LEU A 39 -1.31 8.25 -0.82
C LEU A 39 -1.21 7.93 0.68
N MET A 40 -0.03 7.54 1.18
CA MET A 40 0.23 7.38 2.62
C MET A 40 0.14 8.70 3.39
N GLN A 41 0.27 9.85 2.71
CA GLN A 41 0.10 11.18 3.30
C GLN A 41 -1.34 11.71 3.16
N HIS A 42 -2.24 10.95 2.53
CA HIS A 42 -3.61 11.39 2.30
C HIS A 42 -4.42 11.41 3.61
N PRO A 43 -5.28 12.42 3.86
CA PRO A 43 -6.06 12.52 5.10
C PRO A 43 -6.98 11.32 5.39
N ALA A 44 -7.44 10.63 4.34
CA ALA A 44 -8.25 9.42 4.46
C ALA A 44 -7.43 8.15 4.75
N PHE A 45 -6.09 8.22 4.73
CA PHE A 45 -5.21 7.11 5.08
C PHE A 45 -4.79 7.23 6.55
N SER A 46 -4.77 6.09 7.24
CA SER A 46 -4.23 6.01 8.59
C SER A 46 -3.54 4.66 8.75
N ILE A 47 -2.26 4.68 9.11
CA ILE A 47 -1.49 3.46 9.36
C ILE A 47 -2.01 2.67 10.57
N LYS A 48 -2.74 3.33 11.48
CA LYS A 48 -3.40 2.67 12.63
C LYS A 48 -4.65 1.90 12.22
N ASN A 49 -5.19 2.13 11.01
CA ASN A 49 -6.37 1.44 10.52
C ASN A 49 -5.96 0.25 9.62
N PRO A 50 -6.19 -1.01 10.05
CA PRO A 50 -5.82 -2.19 9.27
C PRO A 50 -6.44 -2.24 7.88
N ASN A 51 -7.64 -1.69 7.69
CA ASN A 51 -8.30 -1.68 6.38
C ASN A 51 -7.59 -0.73 5.42
N LYS A 52 -7.17 0.46 5.90
CA LYS A 52 -6.41 1.43 5.11
C LYS A 52 -5.03 0.89 4.73
N VAL A 53 -4.32 0.27 5.68
CA VAL A 53 -3.02 -0.39 5.42
C VAL A 53 -3.16 -1.46 4.35
N ARG A 54 -4.19 -2.33 4.45
CA ARG A 54 -4.44 -3.39 3.46
C ARG A 54 -4.78 -2.82 2.08
N ALA A 55 -5.68 -1.84 2.04
CA ALA A 55 -6.16 -1.21 0.81
C ALA A 55 -5.06 -0.47 0.03
N LEU A 56 -4.03 0.03 0.72
CA LEU A 56 -2.92 0.74 0.08
C LEU A 56 -1.65 -0.10 0.00
N VAL A 57 -1.01 -0.39 1.14
CA VAL A 57 0.30 -1.06 1.19
C VAL A 57 0.15 -2.54 0.85
N GLY A 58 -0.88 -3.19 1.38
CA GLY A 58 -1.17 -4.60 1.04
C GLY A 58 -1.47 -4.80 -0.45
N ALA A 59 -2.26 -3.91 -1.04
CA ALA A 59 -2.55 -3.92 -2.47
C ALA A 59 -1.30 -3.67 -3.33
N PHE A 60 -0.44 -2.72 -2.93
CA PHE A 60 0.84 -2.48 -3.58
C PHE A 60 1.74 -3.73 -3.58
N ALA A 61 1.81 -4.46 -2.47
CA ALA A 61 2.61 -5.68 -2.39
C ALA A 61 2.12 -6.82 -3.31
N GLN A 62 0.89 -6.73 -3.86
CA GLN A 62 0.39 -7.64 -4.89
C GLN A 62 0.72 -7.15 -6.32
N ASN A 63 1.14 -5.90 -6.50
CA ASN A 63 1.54 -5.35 -7.79
C ASN A 63 2.94 -5.87 -8.17
N ARG A 64 3.00 -7.00 -8.87
CA ARG A 64 4.26 -7.69 -9.17
C ARG A 64 5.30 -6.79 -9.87
N VAL A 65 4.85 -5.99 -10.84
CA VAL A 65 5.73 -5.12 -11.65
C VAL A 65 6.41 -4.08 -10.77
N ASN A 66 5.69 -3.51 -9.79
CA ASN A 66 6.20 -2.42 -8.97
C ASN A 66 6.74 -2.85 -7.59
N PHE A 67 6.28 -3.98 -7.07
CA PHE A 67 6.78 -4.52 -5.81
C PHE A 67 8.12 -5.23 -5.98
N HIS A 68 8.25 -6.09 -7.01
CA HIS A 68 9.46 -6.85 -7.31
C HIS A 68 10.43 -6.11 -8.24
N ARG A 69 10.47 -4.77 -8.17
CA ARG A 69 11.38 -3.96 -9.00
C ARG A 69 12.83 -4.30 -8.66
N LEU A 70 13.67 -4.30 -9.69
CA LEU A 70 15.10 -4.62 -9.57
C LEU A 70 15.89 -3.68 -8.65
N ASP A 71 15.41 -2.45 -8.44
CA ASP A 71 16.03 -1.50 -7.50
C ASP A 71 15.72 -1.79 -6.03
N GLY A 72 14.92 -2.82 -5.73
CA GLY A 72 14.57 -3.26 -4.39
C GLY A 72 13.68 -2.31 -3.60
N LYS A 73 13.28 -1.16 -4.18
CA LYS A 73 12.57 -0.11 -3.43
C LYS A 73 11.15 -0.50 -3.02
N GLY A 74 10.53 -1.43 -3.74
CA GLY A 74 9.23 -2.01 -3.35
C GLY A 74 9.32 -2.80 -2.04
N TYR A 75 10.38 -3.60 -1.88
CA TYR A 75 10.66 -4.32 -0.63
C TYR A 75 11.02 -3.38 0.51
N ALA A 76 11.86 -2.37 0.25
CA ALA A 76 12.24 -1.36 1.25
C ALA A 76 11.01 -0.63 1.82
N LEU A 77 10.07 -0.20 0.96
CA LEU A 77 8.82 0.41 1.40
C LEU A 77 8.03 -0.53 2.34
N LEU A 78 7.87 -1.80 1.98
CA LEU A 78 7.13 -2.75 2.79
C LEU A 78 7.82 -3.00 4.14
N ALA A 79 9.16 -3.09 4.15
CA ALA A 79 9.94 -3.26 5.36
C ALA A 79 9.77 -2.06 6.31
N ASP A 80 9.86 -0.83 5.81
CA ASP A 80 9.66 0.39 6.61
C ASP A 80 8.27 0.42 7.26
N VAL A 81 7.23 0.11 6.47
CA VAL A 81 5.85 0.04 6.98
C VAL A 81 5.68 -1.07 8.01
N VAL A 82 6.30 -2.24 7.82
CA VAL A 82 6.25 -3.34 8.78
C VAL A 82 6.96 -2.97 10.09
N ILE A 83 8.11 -2.30 10.03
CA ILE A 83 8.84 -1.82 11.22
C ILE A 83 8.00 -0.82 12.01
N GLU A 84 7.35 0.12 11.33
CA GLU A 84 6.46 1.09 11.96
C GLU A 84 5.23 0.39 12.58
N LEU A 85 4.56 -0.46 11.82
CA LEU A 85 3.40 -1.22 12.29
C LEU A 85 3.77 -2.15 13.44
N ASN A 86 4.96 -2.72 13.48
CA ASN A 86 5.35 -3.61 14.56
C ASN A 86 5.40 -2.88 15.92
N ARG A 87 5.63 -1.56 15.92
CA ARG A 87 5.55 -0.74 17.14
C ARG A 87 4.11 -0.38 17.53
N LEU A 88 3.22 -0.25 16.55
CA LEU A 88 1.84 0.23 16.75
C LEU A 88 0.82 -0.90 16.92
N ASN A 89 0.95 -1.94 16.11
CA ASN A 89 0.09 -3.10 16.02
C ASN A 89 0.87 -4.30 15.40
N PRO A 90 1.55 -5.10 16.24
CA PRO A 90 2.32 -6.27 15.78
C PRO A 90 1.50 -7.29 14.98
N GLU A 91 0.20 -7.43 15.25
CA GLU A 91 -0.67 -8.39 14.55
C GLU A 91 -0.85 -8.01 13.08
N ILE A 92 -1.02 -6.72 12.78
CA ILE A 92 -1.09 -6.23 11.39
C ILE A 92 0.26 -6.40 10.71
N ALA A 93 1.36 -6.05 11.40
CA ALA A 93 2.72 -6.19 10.88
C ALA A 93 3.02 -7.64 10.45
N ALA A 94 2.67 -8.62 11.31
CA ALA A 94 2.86 -10.04 11.04
C ALA A 94 2.08 -10.54 9.81
N ARG A 95 0.89 -10.01 9.55
CA ARG A 95 0.14 -10.34 8.32
C ARG A 95 0.77 -9.71 7.09
N LEU A 96 1.22 -8.45 7.21
CA LEU A 96 1.72 -7.66 6.10
C LEU A 96 3.10 -8.12 5.59
N ILE A 97 3.92 -8.76 6.43
CA ILE A 97 5.27 -9.23 6.08
C ILE A 97 5.28 -10.42 5.10
N THR A 98 4.16 -11.12 4.92
CA THR A 98 4.04 -12.35 4.11
C THR A 98 4.72 -12.32 2.73
N PRO A 99 4.68 -11.22 1.95
CA PRO A 99 5.38 -11.15 0.66
C PRO A 99 6.90 -11.32 0.79
N LEU A 100 7.51 -10.85 1.89
CA LEU A 100 8.96 -10.93 2.13
C LEU A 100 9.41 -12.33 2.56
N THR A 101 8.50 -13.18 3.06
CA THR A 101 8.84 -14.55 3.48
C THR A 101 8.93 -15.53 2.31
N ARG A 102 8.50 -15.12 1.11
CA ARG A 102 8.42 -15.98 -0.09
C ARG A 102 9.58 -15.77 -1.07
N TRP A 103 10.70 -15.22 -0.60
CA TRP A 103 11.86 -14.86 -1.43
C TRP A 103 12.41 -16.01 -2.27
N GLN A 104 12.40 -17.26 -1.77
CA GLN A 104 12.87 -18.45 -2.50
C GLN A 104 12.09 -18.77 -3.78
N ARG A 105 10.95 -18.13 -4.02
CA ARG A 105 10.14 -18.30 -5.25
C ARG A 105 10.54 -17.34 -6.37
N PHE A 106 11.50 -16.46 -6.11
CA PHE A 106 11.94 -15.41 -7.03
C PHE A 106 13.45 -15.52 -7.20
N ASP A 107 13.92 -15.10 -8.37
CA ASP A 107 15.31 -15.25 -8.83
C ASP A 107 16.27 -14.25 -8.18
#